data_AF-A0A2S7J097-F1
#
_entry.id   AF-A0A2S7J097-F1
#
_cell.length_a   1.000
_cell.length_b   1.000
_cell.length_c   1.000
_cell.angle_alpha   90.00
_cell.angle_beta   90.00
_cell.angle_gamma   90.00
#
_symmetry.space_group_name_H-M   'P 1'
#
loop_
_entity.id
_entity.type
_entity.pdbx_description
1 polymer ?
#
loop_
_entity_poly.entity_id
_entity_poly.type
_entity_poly.pdbx_seq_one_letter_code
_entity_poly.pdbx_strand_id
1 'polypeptide(L)'
;MISADLGKQLESYIQNLVDTGRYGSKSEVLREGVRLVQERETRLAALDASIMRGIADADANRTSGAEEVFGALRKRYQAMLPDTTE
;
A
#
# COMPACT_ATOMS: atom_id res chain seq x y z
N MET A 1 -28.13 10.12 6.76
CA MET A 1 -27.82 10.71 5.44
C MET A 1 -26.57 11.57 5.63
N ILE A 2 -25.48 11.28 4.92
CA ILE A 2 -24.25 12.11 4.97
C ILE A 2 -24.45 13.22 3.94
N SER A 3 -24.37 14.47 4.38
CA SER A 3 -24.47 15.66 3.51
C SER A 3 -23.16 16.43 3.61
N ALA A 4 -22.59 16.79 2.46
CA ALA A 4 -21.37 17.57 2.36
C ALA A 4 -21.53 18.53 1.17
N ASP A 5 -21.10 19.78 1.35
CA ASP A 5 -20.93 20.72 0.24
C ASP A 5 -19.59 20.44 -0.44
N LEU A 6 -19.66 20.02 -1.70
CA LEU A 6 -18.50 19.58 -2.48
C LEU A 6 -18.17 20.57 -3.61
N GLY A 7 -19.00 21.61 -3.76
CA GLY A 7 -18.94 22.53 -4.89
C GLY A 7 -19.39 21.90 -6.21
N LYS A 8 -19.67 22.78 -7.18
CA LYS A 8 -20.33 22.43 -8.46
C LYS A 8 -19.62 21.34 -9.27
N GLN A 9 -18.28 21.32 -9.27
CA GLN A 9 -17.48 20.38 -10.07
C GLN A 9 -17.65 18.95 -9.59
N LEU A 10 -17.43 18.70 -8.29
CA LEU A 10 -17.56 17.38 -7.70
C LEU A 10 -19.02 16.90 -7.68
N GLU A 11 -19.97 17.81 -7.42
CA GLU A 11 -21.40 17.47 -7.49
C GLU A 11 -21.81 17.02 -8.89
N SER A 12 -21.35 17.72 -9.94
CA SER A 12 -21.64 17.35 -11.33
C SER A 12 -21.02 15.99 -11.68
N TYR A 13 -19.79 15.74 -11.24
CA TYR A 13 -19.12 14.46 -11.46
C TYR A 13 -19.83 13.31 -10.73
N ILE A 14 -20.21 13.49 -9.46
CA ILE A 14 -20.97 12.49 -8.69
C ILE A 14 -22.33 12.24 -9.33
N GLN A 15 -23.01 13.27 -9.81
CA GLN A 15 -24.29 13.12 -10.52
C GLN A 15 -24.11 12.25 -11.77
N ASN A 16 -23.10 12.52 -12.61
CA ASN A 16 -22.80 11.70 -13.79
C ASN A 16 -22.51 10.23 -13.43
N LEU A 17 -21.81 9.97 -12.33
CA LEU A 17 -21.52 8.62 -11.86
C LEU A 17 -22.79 7.84 -11.44
N VAL A 18 -23.78 8.54 -10.90
CA VAL A 18 -25.08 7.96 -10.55
C VAL A 18 -25.94 7.78 -11.80
N ASP A 19 -26.01 8.79 -12.68
CA ASP A 19 -26.82 8.78 -13.90
C ASP A 19 -26.36 7.70 -14.90
N THR A 20 -25.05 7.42 -14.94
CA THR A 20 -24.48 6.32 -15.73
C THR A 20 -24.70 4.93 -15.11
N GLY A 21 -25.33 4.86 -13.93
CA GLY A 21 -25.64 3.62 -13.22
C GLY A 21 -24.42 2.96 -12.57
N ARG A 22 -23.26 3.62 -12.53
CA ARG A 22 -22.05 3.08 -11.89
C ARG A 22 -22.20 3.00 -10.36
N TYR A 23 -23.02 3.87 -9.78
CA TYR A 23 -23.39 3.86 -8.37
C TYR A 23 -24.88 4.10 -8.20
N GLY A 24 -25.50 3.49 -7.19
CA GLY A 24 -26.93 3.61 -6.92
C GLY A 24 -27.34 4.89 -6.20
N SER A 25 -26.40 5.63 -5.59
CA SER A 25 -26.69 6.91 -4.95
C SER A 25 -25.46 7.78 -4.72
N LYS A 26 -25.67 9.09 -4.53
CA LYS A 26 -24.60 10.02 -4.12
C LYS A 26 -23.92 9.60 -2.80
N SER A 27 -24.70 9.10 -1.85
CA SER A 27 -24.17 8.62 -0.56
C SER A 27 -23.26 7.40 -0.71
N GLU A 28 -23.48 6.57 -1.73
CA GLU A 28 -22.61 5.44 -2.03
C GLU A 28 -21.26 5.91 -2.58
N VAL A 29 -21.27 6.84 -3.54
CA VAL A 29 -20.05 7.45 -4.09
C VAL A 29 -19.20 8.08 -2.98
N LEU A 30 -19.84 8.79 -2.05
CA LEU A 30 -19.13 9.42 -0.93
C LEU A 30 -18.51 8.41 0.03
N ARG A 31 -19.22 7.32 0.37
CA ARG A 31 -18.67 6.26 1.21
C ARG A 31 -17.46 5.61 0.55
N GLU A 32 -17.55 5.32 -0.75
CA GLU A 32 -16.44 4.74 -1.50
C GLU A 32 -15.25 5.71 -1.57
N GLY A 33 -15.50 7.00 -1.81
CA GLY A 33 -14.46 8.03 -1.78
C GLY A 33 -13.73 8.09 -0.43
N VAL A 34 -14.47 8.11 0.68
CA VAL A 34 -13.88 8.10 2.03
C VAL A 34 -13.12 6.80 2.30
N ARG A 35 -13.63 5.65 1.85
CA ARG A 35 -12.95 4.35 1.97
C ARG A 35 -11.59 4.36 1.26
N LEU A 36 -11.52 4.91 0.05
CA LEU A 36 -10.28 5.02 -0.71
C LEU A 36 -9.26 5.94 -0.02
N VAL A 37 -9.73 7.06 0.56
CA VAL A 37 -8.87 7.95 1.36
C VAL A 37 -8.33 7.20 2.58
N GLN A 38 -9.19 6.52 3.34
CA GLN A 38 -8.77 5.74 4.51
C GLN A 38 -7.76 4.65 4.15
N GLU A 39 -7.96 3.95 3.04
CA GLU A 39 -7.04 2.92 2.56
C GLU A 39 -5.67 3.51 2.19
N ARG A 40 -5.65 4.66 1.52
CA ARG A 40 -4.42 5.40 1.22
C ARG A 40 -3.67 5.80 2.48
N GLU A 41 -4.37 6.43 3.44
CA GLU A 41 -3.76 6.88 4.70
C GLU A 41 -3.21 5.69 5.51
N THR A 42 -3.93 4.56 5.53
CA THR A 42 -3.48 3.34 6.21
C THR A 42 -2.19 2.79 5.58
N ARG A 43 -2.10 2.78 4.25
CA ARG A 43 -0.88 2.33 3.53
C ARG A 43 0.30 3.25 3.80
N LEU A 44 0.07 4.58 3.84
CA LEU A 44 1.12 5.55 4.16
C LEU A 44 1.61 5.39 5.60
N ALA A 45 0.71 5.27 6.56
CA ALA A 45 1.10 5.04 7.95
C ALA A 45 1.91 3.74 8.14
N ALA A 46 1.54 2.67 7.42
CA ALA A 46 2.30 1.43 7.43
C ALA A 46 3.70 1.57 6.82
N LEU A 47 3.83 2.35 5.74
CA LEU A 47 5.11 2.65 5.11
C LEU A 47 6.01 3.48 6.04
N ASP A 48 5.48 4.56 6.62
CA ASP A 48 6.20 5.40 7.57
C ASP A 48 6.70 4.60 8.76
N ALA A 49 5.84 3.73 9.33
CA ALA A 49 6.23 2.84 10.40
C ALA A 49 7.35 1.86 9.96
N SER A 50 7.34 1.38 8.72
CA SER A 50 8.39 0.51 8.20
C SER A 50 9.73 1.24 8.01
N ILE A 51 9.68 2.49 7.54
CA ILE A 51 10.88 3.33 7.38
C ILE A 51 11.48 3.64 8.76
N MET A 52 10.64 4.05 9.72
CA MET A 52 11.09 4.33 11.09
C MET A 52 11.75 3.12 11.75
N ARG A 53 11.18 1.92 11.57
CA ARG A 53 11.82 0.68 12.06
C ARG A 53 13.18 0.46 11.40
N GLY A 54 13.27 0.61 10.08
CA GLY A 54 14.53 0.45 9.35
C GLY A 54 15.62 1.43 9.80
N ILE A 55 15.26 2.68 10.06
CA ILE A 55 16.19 3.69 10.61
C ILE A 55 16.62 3.28 12.02
N ALA A 56 15.69 2.91 12.90
CA ALA A 56 16.01 2.49 14.25
C ALA A 56 16.88 1.21 14.31
N ASP A 57 16.73 0.31 13.32
CA ASP A 57 17.60 -0.85 13.15
C ASP A 57 19.00 -0.45 12.67
N ALA A 58 19.11 0.50 11.74
CA ALA A 58 20.38 1.04 11.29
C ALA A 58 21.15 1.73 12.42
N ASP A 59 20.49 2.63 13.16
CA ASP A 59 21.09 3.35 14.29
C ASP A 59 21.57 2.41 15.40
N ALA A 60 20.86 1.29 15.59
CA ALA A 60 21.23 0.26 16.55
C ALA A 60 22.23 -0.78 16.01
N ASN A 61 22.81 -0.57 14.82
CA ASN A 61 23.70 -1.51 14.15
C ASN A 61 23.11 -2.93 13.98
N ARG A 62 21.79 -3.04 13.79
CA ARG A 62 21.07 -4.30 13.48
C ARG A 62 20.94 -4.57 11.98
N THR A 63 21.75 -3.88 11.17
CA THR A 63 21.78 -4.07 9.70
C THR A 63 22.99 -4.90 9.31
N SER A 64 22.91 -5.55 8.15
CA SER A 64 23.99 -6.35 7.58
C SER A 64 24.40 -5.79 6.23
N GLY A 65 25.68 -5.95 5.87
CA GLY A 65 26.18 -5.53 4.57
C GLY A 65 25.52 -6.32 3.44
N ALA A 66 25.17 -5.63 2.35
CA ALA A 66 24.49 -6.27 1.22
C ALA A 66 25.28 -7.47 0.66
N GLU A 67 26.60 -7.34 0.50
CA GLU A 67 27.46 -8.41 -0.02
C GLU A 67 27.47 -9.64 0.90
N GLU A 68 27.51 -9.43 2.22
CA GLU A 68 27.46 -10.49 3.21
C GLU A 68 26.13 -11.25 3.12
N VAL A 69 25.02 -10.53 3.10
CA VAL A 69 23.66 -11.11 3.00
C VAL A 69 23.50 -11.86 1.70
N PHE A 70 23.83 -11.26 0.56
CA PHE A 70 23.70 -11.92 -0.75
C PHE A 70 24.64 -13.11 -0.88
N GLY A 71 25.84 -13.04 -0.32
CA GLY A 71 26.77 -14.16 -0.25
C GLY A 71 26.19 -15.33 0.53
N ALA A 72 25.64 -15.07 1.72
CA ALA A 72 25.00 -16.08 2.56
C ALA A 72 23.77 -16.70 1.88
N LEU A 73 22.90 -15.88 1.27
CA LEU A 73 21.74 -16.36 0.54
C LEU A 73 22.12 -17.24 -0.64
N ARG A 74 23.12 -16.84 -1.44
CA ARG A 74 23.59 -17.64 -2.59
C ARG A 74 24.10 -19.01 -2.14
N LYS A 75 24.93 -19.06 -1.09
CA LYS A 75 25.43 -20.32 -0.52
C LYS A 75 24.29 -21.21 -0.06
N ARG A 76 23.31 -20.65 0.66
CA ARG A 76 22.13 -21.38 1.15
C ARG A 76 21.32 -21.97 0.00
N TYR A 77 21.05 -21.21 -1.06
CA TYR A 77 20.26 -21.71 -2.19
C TYR A 77 21.04 -22.71 -3.05
N GLN A 78 22.36 -22.57 -3.20
CA GLN A 78 23.19 -23.56 -3.89
C GLN A 78 23.17 -24.92 -3.18
N ALA A 79 23.24 -24.92 -1.84
CA ALA A 79 23.16 -26.14 -1.05
C ALA A 79 21.77 -26.81 -1.06
N MET A 80 20.74 -26.11 -1.53
CA MET A 80 19.38 -26.63 -1.69
C MET A 80 19.10 -27.16 -3.10
N LEU A 81 20.00 -26.94 -4.06
CA LEU A 81 19.88 -27.56 -5.38
C LEU A 81 20.18 -29.05 -5.26
N PRO A 82 19.33 -29.93 -5.84
CA PRO A 82 19.64 -31.35 -5.90
C PRO A 82 20.91 -31.58 -6.74
N ASP A 83 21.71 -32.58 -6.36
CA ASP A 83 22.83 -33.04 -7.19
C ASP A 83 22.26 -33.58 -8.51
N THR A 84 22.15 -32.74 -9.53
CA THR A 84 22.12 -33.18 -10.92
C THR A 84 23.51 -33.68 -11.27
N THR A 85 23.85 -34.86 -10.77
CA THR A 85 24.95 -35.67 -11.27
C THR A 85 24.31 -36.84 -12.01
N GLU A 86 24.19 -36.71 -13.33
CA GLU A 86 24.10 -37.86 -14.25
C GLU A 86 25.50 -38.43 -14.49
#